data_AF-A0A095UX68-F1
#
_entry.id   AF-A0A095UX68-F1
#
_cell.length_a   1.000
_cell.length_b   1.000
_cell.length_c   1.000
_cell.angle_alpha   90.00
_cell.angle_beta   90.00
_cell.angle_gamma   90.00
#
_symmetry.space_group_name_H-M   'P 1'
#
loop_
_entity.id
_entity.type
_entity.pdbx_description
1 polymer ?
#
loop_
_entity_poly.entity_id
_entity_poly.type
_entity_poly.pdbx_seq_one_letter_code
_entity_poly.pdbx_strand_id
1 'polypeptide(L)'
;MTARVDIVTRPRKLSVMGLLLAGAALGAAGCAQQKTEGYYDPPAESTVTDAQYQGSGAGYRSVIRAPSQVQIALKPDARKPQNQAQQAAAGAQTTEDGQAVPENTEGGGSGGGSAPAAPAPVPNAAVHNLVPQPQTYMGTLPCFSPAMQCTAQRVTLTLAPNGRWRGRTAYLEDDPKKGPPVAEQGCWDATDERPPRVILMDGQGNARVEFLVAANNVLRVRSIGGKTPNLNYNLTRQPDLDPIDELAKASAPKCP
;
A
#
# COMPACT_ATOMS: atom_id res chain seq x y z
N MET A 1 -19.11 -43.59 -90.58
CA MET A 1 -18.55 -43.66 -89.21
C MET A 1 -19.32 -42.67 -88.36
N THR A 2 -20.05 -43.19 -87.36
CA THR A 2 -21.01 -42.48 -86.51
C THR A 2 -20.65 -42.74 -85.05
N ALA A 3 -20.60 -41.69 -84.22
CA ALA A 3 -20.97 -41.63 -82.79
C ALA A 3 -20.39 -40.33 -82.20
N ARG A 4 -21.23 -39.33 -81.91
CA ARG A 4 -21.82 -38.98 -80.60
C ARG A 4 -20.91 -38.11 -79.74
N VAL A 5 -21.39 -36.90 -79.47
CA VAL A 5 -20.85 -35.93 -78.51
C VAL A 5 -21.67 -36.05 -77.23
N ASP A 6 -21.00 -36.35 -76.12
CA ASP A 6 -21.57 -36.34 -74.78
C ASP A 6 -21.43 -34.96 -74.14
N ILE A 7 -22.54 -34.46 -73.59
CA ILE A 7 -22.61 -33.39 -72.60
C ILE A 7 -22.67 -34.10 -71.24
N VAL A 8 -21.99 -33.57 -70.20
CA VAL A 8 -22.49 -33.43 -68.80
C VAL A 8 -21.38 -33.00 -67.81
N THR A 9 -21.61 -31.80 -67.24
CA THR A 9 -21.30 -31.26 -65.89
C THR A 9 -19.96 -31.46 -65.18
N ARG A 10 -19.47 -30.37 -64.54
CA ARG A 10 -18.82 -30.34 -63.20
C ARG A 10 -18.89 -28.90 -62.60
N PRO A 11 -18.72 -28.71 -61.27
CA PRO A 11 -19.66 -27.92 -60.48
C PRO A 11 -19.09 -26.73 -59.66
N ARG A 12 -20.05 -25.94 -59.15
CA ARG A 12 -20.03 -24.97 -58.03
C ARG A 12 -18.82 -24.99 -57.09
N LYS A 13 -18.25 -23.80 -56.84
CA LYS A 13 -17.84 -23.35 -55.49
C LYS A 13 -18.26 -21.89 -55.27
N LEU A 14 -19.35 -21.74 -54.53
CA LEU A 14 -19.78 -20.50 -53.89
C LEU A 14 -18.77 -20.17 -52.78
N SER A 15 -18.09 -19.03 -52.89
CA SER A 15 -17.23 -18.52 -51.81
C SER A 15 -18.12 -17.82 -50.78
N VAL A 16 -18.50 -18.58 -49.75
CA VAL A 16 -19.05 -18.08 -48.49
C VAL A 16 -17.89 -17.47 -47.70
N MET A 17 -17.54 -16.22 -47.98
CA MET A 17 -16.53 -15.51 -47.18
C MET A 17 -16.80 -14.00 -47.17
N GLY A 18 -18.03 -13.61 -46.83
CA GLY A 18 -18.43 -12.20 -46.80
C GLY A 18 -19.28 -11.78 -45.59
N LEU A 19 -19.48 -12.64 -44.59
CA LEU A 19 -20.46 -12.40 -43.54
C LEU A 19 -19.97 -12.80 -42.14
N LEU A 20 -18.76 -12.36 -41.76
CA LEU A 20 -18.22 -12.47 -40.40
C LEU A 20 -17.42 -11.21 -39.99
N LEU A 21 -17.86 -10.02 -40.37
CA LEU A 21 -17.18 -8.74 -40.02
C LEU A 21 -18.09 -7.68 -39.38
N ALA A 22 -19.30 -8.02 -38.96
CA ALA A 22 -20.27 -7.05 -38.43
C ALA A 22 -20.71 -7.30 -36.96
N GLY A 23 -19.86 -7.92 -36.13
CA GLY A 23 -20.23 -8.31 -34.75
C GLY A 23 -19.26 -7.92 -33.63
N ALA A 24 -18.21 -7.14 -33.90
CA ALA A 24 -17.16 -6.84 -32.91
C ALA A 24 -16.86 -5.33 -32.80
N ALA A 25 -17.89 -4.49 -32.73
CA ALA A 25 -17.74 -3.04 -32.61
C ALA A 25 -18.69 -2.39 -31.58
N LEU A 26 -19.02 -3.11 -30.50
CA LEU A 26 -19.77 -2.57 -29.35
C LEU A 26 -19.09 -3.03 -28.06
N GLY A 27 -18.11 -2.26 -27.57
CA GLY A 27 -17.47 -2.59 -26.29
C GLY A 27 -16.28 -1.73 -25.84
N ALA A 28 -15.86 -0.71 -26.59
CA ALA A 28 -14.63 0.04 -26.28
C ALA A 28 -14.79 1.57 -26.27
N ALA A 29 -15.90 2.09 -25.73
CA ALA A 29 -16.13 3.54 -25.59
C ALA A 29 -16.67 3.93 -24.21
N GLY A 30 -16.16 3.32 -23.13
CA GLY A 30 -16.70 3.51 -21.77
C GLY A 30 -15.74 4.07 -20.70
N CYS A 31 -14.48 4.40 -21.01
CA CYS A 31 -13.50 4.82 -19.98
C CYS A 31 -12.76 6.14 -20.30
N ALA A 32 -13.38 7.07 -21.04
CA ALA A 32 -12.72 8.32 -21.43
C ALA A 32 -13.29 9.61 -20.79
N GLN A 33 -14.35 9.53 -19.98
CA GLN A 33 -15.06 10.72 -19.48
C GLN A 33 -15.01 10.91 -17.96
N GLN A 34 -13.84 10.78 -17.34
CA GLN A 34 -13.68 11.06 -15.91
C GLN A 34 -12.51 11.98 -15.55
N LYS A 35 -12.07 12.84 -16.48
CA LYS A 35 -11.25 14.01 -16.12
C LYS A 35 -12.10 15.27 -16.26
N THR A 36 -12.64 15.73 -15.15
CA THR A 36 -13.22 17.07 -15.05
C THR A 36 -12.08 18.09 -15.19
N GLU A 37 -12.21 18.97 -16.18
CA GLU A 37 -11.32 20.12 -16.37
C GLU A 37 -11.30 20.96 -15.08
N GLY A 38 -10.11 21.24 -14.53
CA GLY A 38 -9.95 21.97 -13.26
C GLY A 38 -9.71 21.12 -12.00
N TYR A 39 -9.63 19.78 -12.08
CA TYR A 39 -9.38 18.92 -10.90
C TYR A 39 -8.00 19.14 -10.23
N TYR A 40 -7.04 19.72 -10.96
CA TYR A 40 -5.71 20.09 -10.46
C TYR A 40 -5.44 21.59 -10.54
N ASP A 41 -6.48 22.43 -10.61
CA ASP A 41 -6.29 23.87 -10.57
C ASP A 41 -6.34 24.31 -9.09
N PRO A 42 -5.20 24.50 -8.41
CA PRO A 42 -5.22 25.03 -7.06
C PRO A 42 -5.86 26.42 -7.10
N PRO A 43 -6.70 26.79 -6.12
CA PRO A 43 -7.24 28.14 -6.06
C PRO A 43 -6.10 29.15 -6.06
N ALA A 44 -6.30 30.27 -6.75
CA ALA A 44 -5.32 31.36 -6.81
C ALA A 44 -4.84 31.72 -5.39
N GLU A 45 -3.52 31.76 -5.23
CA GLU A 45 -2.89 32.07 -3.95
C GLU A 45 -3.37 33.43 -3.44
N SER A 46 -3.86 33.46 -2.19
CA SER A 46 -4.45 34.62 -1.55
C SER A 46 -3.77 34.85 -0.22
N THR A 47 -3.18 36.03 -0.05
CA THR A 47 -2.54 36.46 1.20
C THR A 47 -3.54 36.50 2.36
N VAL A 48 -4.83 36.69 2.06
CA VAL A 48 -5.91 36.67 3.06
C VAL A 48 -6.15 35.24 3.56
N THR A 49 -6.12 34.25 2.65
CA THR A 49 -6.27 32.83 3.01
C THR A 49 -5.07 32.36 3.82
N ASP A 50 -3.85 32.76 3.45
CA ASP A 50 -2.64 32.43 4.21
C ASP A 50 -2.66 33.06 5.61
N ALA A 51 -3.07 34.32 5.73
CA ALA A 51 -3.22 34.99 7.03
C ALA A 51 -4.28 34.31 7.93
N GLN A 52 -5.39 33.82 7.37
CA GLN A 52 -6.38 33.05 8.11
C GLN A 52 -5.87 31.65 8.49
N TYR A 53 -5.05 31.02 7.63
CA TYR A 53 -4.44 29.72 7.89
C TYR A 53 -3.39 29.79 9.01
N GLN A 54 -2.55 30.83 9.00
CA GLN A 54 -1.61 31.14 10.07
C GLN A 54 -2.33 31.55 11.37
N GLY A 55 -3.36 32.39 11.27
CA GLY A 55 -4.15 32.87 12.42
C GLY A 55 -4.97 31.78 13.11
N SER A 56 -5.42 30.75 12.37
CA SER A 56 -6.13 29.59 12.93
C SER A 56 -5.21 28.51 13.51
N GLY A 57 -3.88 28.65 13.36
CA GLY A 57 -2.90 27.68 13.86
C GLY A 57 -2.99 26.31 13.18
N ALA A 58 -3.59 26.24 11.99
CA ALA A 58 -3.90 25.00 11.27
C ALA A 58 -2.67 24.22 10.79
N GLY A 59 -1.48 24.83 10.78
CA GLY A 59 -0.22 24.15 10.48
C GLY A 59 0.24 23.15 11.57
N TYR A 60 -0.31 23.21 12.79
CA TYR A 60 0.15 22.40 13.93
C TYR A 60 -0.96 21.68 14.72
N ARG A 61 -2.23 21.91 14.38
CA ARG A 61 -3.38 21.33 15.10
C ARG A 61 -4.57 21.19 14.17
N SER A 62 -5.22 20.03 14.22
CA SER A 62 -6.51 19.81 13.56
C SER A 62 -7.54 20.76 14.16
N VAL A 63 -7.91 21.80 13.41
CA VAL A 63 -8.99 22.71 13.81
C VAL A 63 -10.30 21.97 13.58
N ILE A 64 -10.76 21.22 14.59
CA ILE A 64 -12.11 20.66 14.61
C ILE A 64 -13.08 21.83 14.85
N ARG A 65 -13.62 22.38 13.76
CA ARG A 65 -14.71 23.36 13.83
C ARG A 65 -16.00 22.57 14.04
N ALA A 66 -16.54 22.60 15.26
CA ALA A 66 -17.85 22.00 15.51
C ALA A 66 -18.89 22.70 14.61
N PRO A 67 -19.72 21.95 13.86
CA PRO A 67 -20.79 22.55 13.08
C PRO A 67 -21.72 23.30 14.05
N SER A 68 -22.03 24.56 13.73
CA SER A 68 -23.01 25.34 14.49
C SER A 68 -24.33 24.59 14.47
N GLN A 69 -24.70 23.99 15.60
CA GLN A 69 -25.96 23.27 15.74
C GLN A 69 -27.11 24.24 15.45
N VAL A 70 -27.95 23.88 14.48
CA VAL A 70 -29.25 24.50 14.27
C VAL A 70 -30.10 24.17 15.51
N GLN A 71 -30.37 25.17 16.35
CA GLN A 71 -31.30 25.01 17.48
C GLN A 71 -32.73 25.07 16.94
N ILE A 72 -33.36 23.91 16.77
CA ILE A 72 -34.81 23.83 16.54
C ILE A 72 -35.47 23.97 17.91
N ALA A 73 -36.10 25.11 18.18
CA ALA A 73 -36.87 25.31 19.40
C ALA A 73 -38.15 24.45 19.37
N LEU A 74 -38.11 23.28 20.01
CA LEU A 74 -39.32 22.54 20.35
C LEU A 74 -39.87 23.09 21.68
N LYS A 75 -41.14 23.50 21.65
CA LYS A 75 -41.89 23.97 22.83
C LYS A 75 -41.85 22.92 23.96
N PRO A 76 -41.48 23.29 25.19
CA PRO A 76 -41.55 22.38 26.33
C PRO A 76 -42.98 22.25 26.87
N ASP A 77 -43.43 21.01 27.04
CA ASP A 77 -44.56 20.64 27.88
C ASP A 77 -44.23 20.85 29.36
N ALA A 78 -45.24 21.30 30.11
CA ALA A 78 -45.15 21.60 31.53
C ALA A 78 -45.62 20.42 32.40
N ARG A 79 -44.74 19.86 33.26
CA ARG A 79 -45.00 19.66 34.72
C ARG A 79 -43.91 18.87 35.49
N LYS A 80 -43.30 19.59 36.44
CA LYS A 80 -42.88 19.32 37.84
C LYS A 80 -42.11 18.04 38.31
N PRO A 81 -41.16 18.20 39.28
CA PRO A 81 -40.37 17.13 39.92
C PRO A 81 -40.80 16.78 41.36
N GLN A 82 -40.41 15.61 41.90
CA GLN A 82 -40.09 15.42 43.34
C GLN A 82 -39.50 14.02 43.70
N ASN A 83 -38.40 14.06 44.48
CA ASN A 83 -37.96 13.15 45.57
C ASN A 83 -37.64 11.67 45.23
N GLN A 84 -36.69 10.96 45.84
CA GLN A 84 -36.13 10.98 47.21
C GLN A 84 -34.82 10.17 47.27
N ALA A 85 -33.97 10.44 48.27
CA ALA A 85 -32.72 9.72 48.57
C ALA A 85 -32.90 8.69 49.71
N GLN A 86 -31.89 7.79 49.84
CA GLN A 86 -31.55 6.86 50.95
C GLN A 86 -32.36 5.54 51.01
N GLN A 87 -31.77 4.34 51.16
CA GLN A 87 -30.83 3.85 52.19
C GLN A 87 -29.92 2.68 51.70
N ALA A 88 -28.89 2.34 52.49
CA ALA A 88 -27.82 1.36 52.23
C ALA A 88 -27.89 0.06 53.09
N ALA A 89 -27.19 -0.98 52.60
CA ALA A 89 -26.33 -1.97 53.31
C ALA A 89 -26.78 -3.44 53.57
N ALA A 90 -25.80 -4.35 53.32
CA ALA A 90 -25.63 -5.81 53.61
C ALA A 90 -26.46 -6.81 52.75
N GLY A 91 -25.97 -7.96 52.24
CA GLY A 91 -24.70 -8.70 52.29
C GLY A 91 -24.95 -10.18 51.87
N ALA A 92 -24.00 -10.78 51.12
CA ALA A 92 -23.85 -12.22 50.76
C ALA A 92 -24.64 -12.84 49.58
N GLN A 93 -23.89 -13.06 48.49
CA GLN A 93 -23.71 -14.23 47.61
C GLN A 93 -24.89 -15.07 47.08
N THR A 94 -24.71 -15.53 45.82
CA THR A 94 -25.56 -16.36 44.93
C THR A 94 -26.45 -15.57 43.98
N THR A 95 -26.61 -16.04 42.72
CA THR A 95 -27.60 -15.50 41.79
C THR A 95 -28.87 -16.35 41.83
N GLU A 96 -29.98 -15.63 41.72
CA GLU A 96 -31.38 -15.98 41.95
C GLU A 96 -31.99 -17.01 40.97
N ASP A 97 -31.18 -17.73 40.19
CA ASP A 97 -31.60 -18.89 39.38
C ASP A 97 -30.92 -20.21 39.76
N GLY A 98 -30.09 -20.24 40.82
CA GLY A 98 -29.62 -21.49 41.45
C GLY A 98 -28.48 -22.27 40.76
N GLN A 99 -27.70 -21.65 39.87
CA GLN A 99 -26.65 -22.36 39.10
C GLN A 99 -25.20 -21.94 39.46
N ALA A 100 -24.30 -22.93 39.54
CA ALA A 100 -22.88 -22.77 39.87
C ALA A 100 -22.00 -22.35 38.66
N VAL A 101 -20.89 -21.65 38.95
CA VAL A 101 -19.85 -21.24 37.99
C VAL A 101 -19.09 -22.46 37.45
N PRO A 102 -18.89 -22.64 36.14
CA PRO A 102 -18.12 -23.76 35.63
C PRO A 102 -16.60 -23.52 35.66
N GLU A 103 -15.92 -24.60 36.02
CA GLU A 103 -14.49 -24.81 36.22
C GLU A 103 -13.78 -25.17 34.91
N ASN A 104 -12.50 -24.80 34.83
CA ASN A 104 -11.61 -25.03 33.70
C ASN A 104 -11.18 -26.50 33.63
N THR A 105 -11.34 -27.16 32.48
CA THR A 105 -10.85 -28.55 32.28
C THR A 105 -9.92 -28.63 31.09
N GLU A 106 -8.64 -28.87 31.37
CA GLU A 106 -7.64 -29.44 30.45
C GLU A 106 -7.82 -30.97 30.35
N GLY A 107 -7.62 -31.57 29.16
CA GLY A 107 -7.49 -33.02 29.03
C GLY A 107 -7.71 -33.62 27.63
N GLY A 108 -6.61 -33.79 26.88
CA GLY A 108 -6.25 -34.97 26.08
C GLY A 108 -7.24 -35.59 25.08
N GLY A 109 -6.97 -35.44 23.79
CA GLY A 109 -7.56 -36.25 22.72
C GLY A 109 -6.55 -36.55 21.60
N SER A 110 -5.95 -37.74 21.64
CA SER A 110 -5.14 -38.31 20.55
C SER A 110 -6.03 -38.67 19.37
N GLY A 111 -5.78 -38.05 18.21
CA GLY A 111 -6.39 -38.41 16.93
C GLY A 111 -5.37 -38.24 15.82
N GLY A 112 -5.02 -39.34 15.15
CA GLY A 112 -4.09 -39.35 14.02
C GLY A 112 -4.65 -38.61 12.80
N GLY A 113 -3.79 -37.89 12.10
CA GLY A 113 -4.12 -37.25 10.84
C GLY A 113 -3.08 -36.24 10.39
N SER A 114 -2.35 -36.63 9.33
CA SER A 114 -1.61 -35.77 8.39
C SER A 114 -0.44 -34.95 8.95
N ALA A 115 0.76 -35.23 8.43
CA ALA A 115 1.91 -34.36 8.59
C ALA A 115 1.52 -32.91 8.25
N PRO A 116 1.78 -31.94 9.15
CA PRO A 116 1.50 -30.54 8.84
C PRO A 116 2.36 -30.15 7.64
N ALA A 117 1.71 -29.68 6.57
CA ALA A 117 2.39 -28.86 5.58
C ALA A 117 3.12 -27.75 6.35
N ALA A 118 4.40 -27.54 6.03
CA ALA A 118 5.19 -26.48 6.63
C ALA A 118 4.36 -25.18 6.61
N PRO A 119 4.18 -24.50 7.76
CA PRO A 119 3.44 -23.26 7.78
C PRO A 119 4.06 -22.32 6.75
N ALA A 120 3.23 -21.71 5.91
CA ALA A 120 3.65 -20.57 5.12
C ALA A 120 4.32 -19.57 6.07
N PRO A 121 5.45 -18.95 5.69
CA PRO A 121 6.15 -18.01 6.55
C PRO A 121 5.15 -17.01 7.09
N VAL A 122 5.06 -16.95 8.41
CA VAL A 122 4.15 -16.05 9.11
C VAL A 122 4.62 -14.65 8.74
N PRO A 123 3.76 -13.79 8.16
CA PRO A 123 4.18 -12.45 7.80
C PRO A 123 4.79 -11.78 9.03
N ASN A 124 6.02 -11.29 8.89
CA ASN A 124 6.67 -10.60 9.99
C ASN A 124 5.75 -9.43 10.44
N ALA A 125 5.25 -9.51 11.68
CA ALA A 125 4.24 -8.59 12.17
C ALA A 125 4.75 -7.13 12.14
N ALA A 126 6.04 -6.91 12.39
CA ALA A 126 6.66 -5.58 12.32
C ALA A 126 6.59 -5.00 10.90
N VAL A 127 6.89 -5.82 9.89
CA VAL A 127 6.80 -5.47 8.46
C VAL A 127 5.37 -5.09 8.09
N HIS A 128 4.40 -5.94 8.44
CA HIS A 128 2.99 -5.70 8.10
C HIS A 128 2.40 -4.49 8.83
N ASN A 129 2.75 -4.29 10.10
CA ASN A 129 2.29 -3.16 10.89
C ASN A 129 2.88 -1.83 10.37
N LEU A 130 4.12 -1.83 9.90
CA LEU A 130 4.77 -0.64 9.36
C LEU A 130 4.29 -0.30 7.94
N VAL A 131 4.15 -1.33 7.11
CA VAL A 131 3.78 -1.21 5.68
C VAL A 131 2.64 -2.17 5.39
N PRO A 132 1.38 -1.82 5.73
CA PRO A 132 0.22 -2.70 5.53
C PRO A 132 -0.18 -2.83 4.05
N GLN A 133 0.22 -1.87 3.22
CA GLN A 133 0.01 -1.84 1.77
C GLN A 133 1.33 -1.45 1.09
N PRO A 134 1.57 -1.81 -0.19
CA PRO A 134 2.78 -1.40 -0.90
C PRO A 134 2.98 0.12 -0.94
N GLN A 135 4.23 0.58 -0.79
CA GLN A 135 4.56 2.01 -0.67
C GLN A 135 5.84 2.33 -1.42
N THR A 136 5.82 3.39 -2.23
CA THR A 136 6.99 3.88 -2.95
C THR A 136 7.57 5.10 -2.27
N TYR A 137 8.89 5.15 -2.19
CA TYR A 137 9.68 6.26 -1.67
C TYR A 137 10.69 6.69 -2.74
N MET A 138 10.90 7.99 -2.90
CA MET A 138 11.92 8.52 -3.81
C MET A 138 12.83 9.52 -3.12
N GLY A 139 14.07 9.62 -3.60
CA GLY A 139 15.03 10.62 -3.16
C GLY A 139 16.40 10.39 -3.79
N THR A 140 17.41 11.04 -3.24
CA THR A 140 18.78 10.97 -3.75
C THR A 140 19.71 10.44 -2.67
N LEU A 141 20.45 9.37 -2.99
CA LEU A 141 21.38 8.69 -2.07
C LEU A 141 22.80 8.67 -2.66
N PRO A 142 23.87 8.66 -1.85
CA PRO A 142 25.24 8.73 -2.36
C PRO A 142 25.65 7.46 -3.14
N CYS A 143 25.38 6.26 -2.59
CA CYS A 143 25.74 4.98 -3.19
C CYS A 143 24.74 3.87 -2.82
N PHE A 144 23.51 3.91 -3.34
CA PHE A 144 22.54 2.85 -3.07
C PHE A 144 22.87 1.56 -3.82
N SER A 145 23.17 1.65 -5.12
CA SER A 145 23.54 0.49 -5.93
C SER A 145 25.07 0.35 -6.02
N PRO A 146 25.64 -0.81 -5.64
CA PRO A 146 27.10 -1.04 -5.74
C PRO A 146 27.58 -1.20 -7.18
N ALA A 147 26.68 -1.49 -8.12
CA ALA A 147 26.99 -1.64 -9.53
C ALA A 147 27.33 -0.30 -10.23
N MET A 148 26.99 0.83 -9.60
CA MET A 148 27.24 2.16 -10.16
C MET A 148 28.35 2.87 -9.36
N GLN A 149 29.29 3.50 -10.07
CA GLN A 149 30.37 4.28 -9.44
C GLN A 149 29.86 5.67 -9.08
N CYS A 150 29.46 5.93 -7.83
CA CYS A 150 28.63 7.12 -7.55
C CYS A 150 29.14 8.09 -6.49
N THR A 151 28.87 9.35 -6.79
CA THR A 151 28.84 10.52 -5.90
C THR A 151 27.42 10.76 -5.38
N ALA A 152 26.40 10.60 -6.24
CA ALA A 152 24.97 10.65 -5.90
C ALA A 152 24.10 9.94 -6.95
N GLN A 153 22.97 9.37 -6.54
CA GLN A 153 22.06 8.56 -7.34
C GLN A 153 20.61 8.89 -7.01
N ARG A 154 19.74 8.98 -8.02
CA ARG A 154 18.28 9.02 -7.80
C ARG A 154 17.79 7.61 -7.54
N VAL A 155 17.09 7.43 -6.43
CA VAL A 155 16.59 6.13 -5.97
C VAL A 155 15.08 6.18 -5.87
N THR A 156 14.44 5.15 -6.42
CA THR A 156 13.04 4.83 -6.21
C THR A 156 12.96 3.49 -5.52
N LEU A 157 12.32 3.44 -4.36
CA LEU A 157 12.24 2.24 -3.51
C LEU A 157 10.78 1.93 -3.22
N THR A 158 10.33 0.74 -3.60
CA THR A 158 8.99 0.23 -3.29
C THR A 158 9.10 -0.89 -2.25
N LEU A 159 8.48 -0.70 -1.08
CA LEU A 159 8.36 -1.69 -0.02
C LEU A 159 6.98 -2.36 -0.09
N ALA A 160 6.95 -3.69 -0.05
CA ALA A 160 5.70 -4.47 -0.03
C ALA A 160 5.47 -5.13 1.34
N PRO A 161 4.19 -5.32 1.76
CA PRO A 161 3.81 -5.92 3.05
C PRO A 161 4.30 -7.36 3.23
N ASN A 162 4.73 -8.03 2.15
CA ASN A 162 5.25 -9.38 2.19
C ASN A 162 6.78 -9.46 2.36
N GLY A 163 7.38 -8.41 2.92
CA GLY A 163 8.83 -8.37 3.18
C GLY A 163 9.69 -8.26 1.93
N ARG A 164 9.12 -8.04 0.74
CA ARG A 164 9.88 -7.82 -0.50
C ARG A 164 10.03 -6.34 -0.78
N TRP A 165 11.19 -5.95 -1.27
CA TRP A 165 11.41 -4.62 -1.82
C TRP A 165 11.86 -4.70 -3.27
N ARG A 166 11.54 -3.64 -4.02
CA ARG A 166 12.01 -3.41 -5.39
C ARG A 166 12.56 -2.01 -5.43
N GLY A 167 13.71 -1.83 -6.03
CA GLY A 167 14.38 -0.55 -6.12
C GLY A 167 14.87 -0.29 -7.54
N ARG A 168 14.82 0.97 -7.94
CA ARG A 168 15.38 1.46 -9.19
C ARG A 168 16.31 2.61 -8.88
N THR A 169 17.52 2.51 -9.42
CA THR A 169 18.59 3.48 -9.20
C THR A 169 19.01 4.04 -10.54
N ALA A 170 19.09 5.36 -10.65
CA ALA A 170 19.58 6.04 -11.84
C ALA A 170 20.66 7.06 -11.47
N TYR A 171 21.55 7.33 -12.41
CA TYR A 171 22.46 8.47 -12.31
C TYR A 171 21.68 9.79 -12.22
N LEU A 172 22.30 10.81 -11.64
CA LEU A 172 21.76 12.16 -11.72
C LEU A 172 21.78 12.65 -13.16
N GLU A 173 20.83 13.54 -13.49
CA GLU A 173 20.62 14.03 -14.85
C GLU A 173 21.84 14.78 -15.41
N ASP A 174 22.74 15.27 -14.57
CA ASP A 174 23.96 15.98 -14.97
C ASP A 174 25.24 15.17 -14.72
N ASP A 175 25.15 13.88 -14.37
CA ASP A 175 26.33 13.06 -14.10
C ASP A 175 27.12 12.82 -15.41
N PRO A 176 28.45 13.02 -15.44
CA PRO A 176 29.26 12.76 -16.64
C PRO A 176 29.34 11.28 -17.02
N LYS A 177 29.03 10.36 -16.09
CA LYS A 177 29.04 8.91 -16.27
C LYS A 177 27.61 8.35 -16.36
N LYS A 178 26.74 8.95 -17.18
CA LYS A 178 25.38 8.46 -17.40
C LYS A 178 25.40 7.03 -17.94
N GLY A 179 24.67 6.15 -17.29
CA GLY A 179 24.39 4.79 -17.72
C GLY A 179 22.91 4.45 -17.59
N PRO A 180 22.47 3.27 -18.03
CA PRO A 180 21.10 2.82 -17.86
C PRO A 180 20.75 2.70 -16.36
N PRO A 181 19.48 2.93 -15.98
CA PRO A 181 19.03 2.66 -14.63
C PRO A 181 19.24 1.19 -14.25
N VAL A 182 19.59 0.96 -12.99
CA VAL A 182 19.75 -0.38 -12.42
C VAL A 182 18.54 -0.68 -11.53
N ALA A 183 17.83 -1.76 -11.84
CA ALA A 183 16.72 -2.25 -11.03
C ALA A 183 17.17 -3.45 -10.19
N GLU A 184 16.82 -3.46 -8.91
CA GLU A 184 17.23 -4.47 -7.94
C GLU A 184 16.04 -4.87 -7.06
N GLN A 185 16.06 -6.08 -6.52
CA GLN A 185 15.06 -6.55 -5.56
C GLN A 185 15.70 -7.40 -4.48
N GLY A 186 15.01 -7.50 -3.35
CA GLY A 186 15.46 -8.29 -2.21
C GLY A 186 14.39 -8.38 -1.13
N CYS A 187 14.84 -8.74 0.06
CA CYS A 187 14.00 -8.80 1.25
C CYS A 187 14.24 -7.59 2.14
N TRP A 188 13.23 -7.15 2.87
CA TRP A 188 13.36 -6.12 3.87
C TRP A 188 12.66 -6.54 5.15
N ASP A 189 13.15 -5.98 6.25
CA ASP A 189 12.62 -6.23 7.58
C ASP A 189 12.42 -4.91 8.33
N ALA A 190 11.55 -4.92 9.33
CA ALA A 190 11.32 -3.83 10.26
C ALA A 190 11.67 -4.23 11.69
N THR A 191 12.29 -3.31 12.43
CA THR A 191 12.51 -3.49 13.88
C THR A 191 11.34 -2.93 14.68
N ASP A 192 11.04 -3.53 15.83
CA ASP A 192 10.04 -3.01 16.79
C ASP A 192 10.54 -1.83 17.66
N GLU A 193 11.74 -1.32 17.38
CA GLU A 193 12.30 -0.14 18.04
C GLU A 193 11.44 1.12 17.79
N ARG A 194 11.57 2.13 18.67
CA ARG A 194 10.91 3.44 18.50
C ARG A 194 11.99 4.54 18.39
N PRO A 195 12.22 5.14 17.20
CA PRO A 195 11.50 4.94 15.95
C PRO A 195 11.84 3.61 15.25
N PRO A 196 10.89 3.01 14.49
CA PRO A 196 11.15 1.78 13.75
C PRO A 196 12.27 1.96 12.73
N ARG A 197 12.99 0.88 12.46
CA ARG A 197 14.04 0.82 11.45
C ARG A 197 13.61 -0.10 10.33
N VAL A 198 13.96 0.25 9.11
CA VAL A 198 13.76 -0.59 7.93
C VAL A 198 15.12 -1.06 7.45
N ILE A 199 15.33 -2.35 7.35
CA ILE A 199 16.60 -2.97 6.93
C ILE A 199 16.37 -3.61 5.58
N LEU A 200 17.07 -3.14 4.54
CA LEU A 200 17.02 -3.77 3.21
C LEU A 200 18.14 -4.77 3.09
N MET A 201 17.80 -5.96 2.62
CA MET A 201 18.70 -7.05 2.32
C MET A 201 18.72 -7.32 0.81
N ASP A 202 19.88 -7.70 0.27
CA ASP A 202 19.95 -8.19 -1.10
C ASP A 202 19.33 -9.59 -1.27
N GLY A 203 19.37 -10.14 -2.49
CA GLY A 203 18.90 -11.50 -2.77
C GLY A 203 19.72 -12.61 -2.09
N GLN A 204 20.87 -12.29 -1.50
CA GLN A 204 21.71 -13.21 -0.73
C GLN A 204 21.46 -13.10 0.78
N GLY A 205 20.66 -12.11 1.21
CA GLY A 205 20.35 -11.85 2.62
C GLY A 205 21.32 -10.88 3.31
N ASN A 206 22.25 -10.26 2.60
CA ASN A 206 23.16 -9.28 3.21
C ASN A 206 22.47 -7.93 3.37
N ALA A 207 22.60 -7.33 4.56
CA ALA A 207 22.09 -5.98 4.81
C ALA A 207 22.81 -4.95 3.93
N ARG A 208 22.03 -4.21 3.14
CA ARG A 208 22.51 -3.19 2.22
C ARG A 208 22.32 -1.79 2.76
N VAL A 209 21.12 -1.47 3.20
CA VAL A 209 20.78 -0.12 3.64
C VAL A 209 19.85 -0.23 4.82
N GLU A 210 20.12 0.59 5.82
CA GLU A 210 19.24 0.75 6.97
C GLU A 210 18.65 2.15 6.95
N PHE A 211 17.34 2.21 7.11
CA PHE A 211 16.59 3.45 7.25
C PHE A 211 16.01 3.55 8.66
N LEU A 212 15.91 4.78 9.16
CA LEU A 212 15.01 5.15 10.26
C LEU A 212 13.70 5.63 9.66
N VAL A 213 12.58 5.15 10.17
CA VAL A 213 11.26 5.68 9.84
C VAL A 213 11.10 6.99 10.59
N ALA A 214 11.36 8.09 9.90
CA ALA A 214 11.17 9.44 10.42
C ALA A 214 9.67 9.82 10.34
N ALA A 215 9.32 10.91 11.02
CA ALA A 215 7.99 11.48 10.93
C ALA A 215 7.61 11.85 9.48
N ASN A 216 6.31 11.95 9.21
CA ASN A 216 5.77 12.41 7.93
C ASN A 216 6.08 11.50 6.74
N ASN A 217 6.12 10.18 6.93
CA ASN A 217 6.35 9.21 5.85
C ASN A 217 7.69 9.38 5.14
N VAL A 218 8.74 9.66 5.91
CA VAL A 218 10.10 9.83 5.40
C VAL A 218 10.97 8.68 5.90
N LEU A 219 11.69 8.04 4.98
CA LEU A 219 12.76 7.11 5.33
C LEU A 219 14.08 7.87 5.34
N ARG A 220 14.69 8.03 6.51
CA ARG A 220 16.02 8.64 6.64
C ARG A 220 17.08 7.55 6.59
N VAL A 221 18.09 7.71 5.77
CA VAL A 221 19.24 6.79 5.75
C VAL A 221 19.96 6.85 7.09
N ARG A 222 20.13 5.69 7.72
CA ARG A 222 21.00 5.49 8.86
C ARG A 222 22.37 4.98 8.42
N SER A 223 22.39 3.94 7.58
CA SER A 223 23.63 3.35 7.10
C SER A 223 23.46 2.76 5.70
N ILE A 224 24.55 2.76 4.92
CA ILE A 224 24.64 2.15 3.59
C ILE A 224 25.90 1.27 3.61
N GLY A 225 25.74 -0.03 3.38
CA GLY A 225 26.82 -1.02 3.45
C GLY A 225 27.53 -1.02 4.80
N GLY A 226 26.78 -0.81 5.90
CA GLY A 226 27.32 -0.69 7.26
C GLY A 226 28.03 0.63 7.57
N LYS A 227 28.14 1.56 6.61
CA LYS A 227 28.75 2.89 6.81
C LYS A 227 27.67 3.94 7.02
N THR A 228 27.84 4.76 8.05
CA THR A 228 26.93 5.89 8.30
C THR A 228 27.35 7.08 7.44
N PRO A 229 26.46 7.64 6.60
CA PRO A 229 26.77 8.85 5.86
C PRO A 229 26.90 10.07 6.79
N ASN A 230 27.75 11.03 6.42
CA ASN A 230 27.94 12.27 7.20
C ASN A 230 26.78 13.27 7.05
N LEU A 231 25.98 13.14 5.98
CA LEU A 231 24.84 14.01 5.69
C LEU A 231 23.53 13.24 5.86
N ASN A 232 22.46 13.98 6.13
CA ASN A 232 21.12 13.43 6.22
C ASN A 232 20.54 13.21 4.82
N TYR A 233 20.37 11.95 4.44
CA TYR A 233 19.70 11.56 3.20
C TYR A 233 18.31 11.02 3.51
N ASN A 234 17.31 11.50 2.80
CA ASN A 234 15.91 11.16 3.03
C ASN A 234 15.26 10.65 1.73
N LEU A 235 14.39 9.66 1.86
CA LEU A 235 13.45 9.27 0.83
C LEU A 235 12.03 9.65 1.30
N THR A 236 11.29 10.33 0.45
CA THR A 236 9.92 10.76 0.74
C THR A 236 8.93 9.81 0.08
N ARG A 237 7.85 9.47 0.79
CA ARG A 237 6.76 8.69 0.22
C ARG A 237 6.17 9.39 -0.99
N GLN A 238 5.99 8.64 -2.06
CA GLN A 238 5.29 9.07 -3.27
C GLN A 238 3.80 8.71 -3.15
N PRO A 239 2.90 9.54 -3.72
CA PRO A 239 1.47 9.23 -3.74
C PRO A 239 1.15 8.03 -4.63
N ASP A 240 1.91 7.88 -5.72
CA ASP A 240 1.74 6.80 -6.69
C ASP A 240 2.68 5.63 -6.39
N LEU A 241 2.20 4.43 -6.68
CA LEU A 241 2.99 3.21 -6.57
C LEU A 241 3.80 3.01 -7.86
N ASP A 242 5.12 2.87 -7.73
CA ASP A 242 5.98 2.48 -8.85
C ASP A 242 6.07 0.94 -8.93
N PRO A 243 5.55 0.31 -10.01
CA PRO A 243 5.59 -1.13 -10.18
C PRO A 243 7.00 -1.66 -10.52
N ILE A 244 7.94 -0.81 -10.95
CA ILE A 244 9.31 -1.15 -11.39
C ILE A 244 9.30 -2.37 -12.33
N ASP A 245 8.63 -2.22 -13.49
CA ASP A 245 8.34 -3.29 -14.45
C ASP A 245 9.58 -4.03 -14.97
N GLU A 246 10.76 -3.42 -14.87
CA GLU A 246 12.05 -4.02 -15.23
C GLU A 246 12.31 -5.33 -14.47
N LEU A 247 11.73 -5.47 -13.27
CA LEU A 247 11.86 -6.65 -12.41
C LEU A 247 10.70 -7.66 -12.55
N ALA A 248 9.72 -7.42 -13.43
CA ALA A 248 8.55 -8.29 -13.55
C ALA A 248 8.91 -9.73 -14.00
N LYS A 249 10.01 -9.90 -14.73
CA LYS A 249 10.52 -11.20 -15.20
C LYS A 249 11.57 -11.81 -14.26
N ALA A 250 12.02 -11.07 -13.25
CA ALA A 250 13.04 -11.55 -12.33
C ALA A 250 12.44 -12.50 -11.29
N SER A 251 13.17 -13.54 -10.91
CA SER A 251 12.73 -14.47 -9.87
C SER A 251 12.58 -13.75 -8.53
N ALA A 252 11.36 -13.74 -7.99
CA ALA A 252 11.08 -13.09 -6.72
C ALA A 252 11.90 -13.73 -5.58
N PRO A 253 12.54 -12.93 -4.72
CA PRO A 253 13.25 -13.45 -3.56
C PRO A 253 12.24 -14.08 -2.59
N LYS A 254 12.67 -15.17 -1.92
CA LYS A 254 11.92 -15.78 -0.82
C LYS A 254 12.29 -15.04 0.46
N CYS A 255 11.36 -14.25 0.97
CA CYS A 255 11.56 -13.52 2.22
C CYS A 255 10.95 -14.29 3.38
N PRO A 256 11.59 -14.23 4.57
CA PRO A 256 11.15 -14.94 5.76
C PRO A 256 9.82 -14.41 6.31
#